data_AF-A0A933MLN8-F1
#
_entry.id   AF-A0A933MLN8-F1
#
_cell.length_a   1.000
_cell.length_b   1.000
_cell.length_c   1.000
_cell.angle_alpha   90.00
_cell.angle_beta   90.00
_cell.angle_gamma   90.00
#
_symmetry.space_group_name_H-M   'P 1'
#
loop_
_entity.id
_entity.type
_entity.pdbx_description
1 polymer ?
#
loop_
_entity_poly.entity_id
_entity_poly.type
_entity_poly.pdbx_seq_one_letter_code
_entity_poly.pdbx_strand_id
1 'polypeptide(L)' 'MKVEFTNNALARMLDRGILESEIQATLDAPDYLGPSFEKRWLARKQVDKRTLEIIFWRHRTHIQVITAYWQEPPA' A
#
# COMPACT_ATOMS: atom_id res chain seq x y z
N MET A 1 -1.37 -4.22 -14.76
CA MET A 1 0.01 -3.97 -14.27
C MET A 1 0.28 -4.99 -13.18
N LYS A 2 1.43 -5.68 -13.18
CA LYS A 2 1.71 -6.72 -12.18
C LYS A 2 2.02 -6.07 -10.83
N VAL A 3 1.52 -6.62 -9.73
CA VAL A 3 1.87 -6.21 -8.36
C VAL A 3 2.76 -7.30 -7.76
N GLU A 4 3.88 -6.89 -7.18
CA GLU A 4 4.83 -7.78 -6.52
C GLU A 4 5.05 -7.30 -5.09
N PHE A 5 5.24 -8.24 -4.17
CA PHE A 5 5.42 -7.95 -2.75
C PHE A 5 6.84 -8.30 -2.32
N THR A 6 7.49 -7.39 -1.61
CA THR A 6 8.72 -7.73 -0.90
C THR A 6 8.42 -8.64 0.29
N ASN A 7 9.41 -9.40 0.78
CA ASN A 7 9.25 -10.22 1.98
C ASN A 7 8.80 -9.39 3.20
N ASN A 8 9.29 -8.14 3.31
CA ASN A 8 8.84 -7.21 4.34
C ASN A 8 7.36 -6.87 4.18
N ALA A 9 6.90 -6.57 2.97
CA ALA A 9 5.48 -6.29 2.72
C ALA A 9 4.60 -7.49 3.11
N LEU A 10 4.97 -8.71 2.69
CA LEU A 10 4.22 -9.93 3.03
C LEU A 10 4.12 -10.14 4.54
N ALA A 11 5.24 -10.03 5.26
CA ALA A 11 5.25 -10.16 6.72
C ALA A 11 4.36 -9.09 7.39
N ARG A 12 4.45 -7.83 6.95
CA ARG A 12 3.65 -6.73 7.47
C ARG A 12 2.16 -6.83 7.16
N MET A 13 1.81 -7.35 6.00
CA MET A 13 0.43 -7.62 5.62
C MET A 13 -0.16 -8.71 6.50
N LEU A 14 0.58 -9.79 6.71
CA LEU A 14 0.17 -10.89 7.59
C LEU A 14 -0.01 -10.40 9.03
N ASP A 15 0.96 -9.68 9.59
CA ASP A 15 0.91 -9.14 10.96
C ASP A 15 -0.29 -8.21 11.20
N ARG A 16 -0.75 -7.50 10.15
CA ARG A 16 -1.78 -6.46 10.24
C ARG A 16 -3.14 -6.89 9.68
N GLY A 17 -3.25 -8.15 9.23
CA GLY A 17 -4.44 -8.68 8.59
C GLY A 17 -4.85 -7.92 7.34
N ILE A 18 -3.87 -7.44 6.55
CA ILE A 18 -4.11 -6.73 5.29
C ILE A 18 -4.11 -7.77 4.17
N LEU A 19 -5.20 -7.84 3.41
CA LEU A 19 -5.37 -8.77 2.31
C LEU A 19 -4.77 -8.20 1.01
N GLU A 20 -4.29 -9.08 0.13
CA GLU A 20 -3.84 -8.68 -1.21
C GLU A 20 -4.94 -7.96 -2.01
N SER A 21 -6.20 -8.33 -1.81
CA SER A 21 -7.35 -7.66 -2.44
C SER A 21 -7.51 -6.21 -2.00
N GLU A 22 -7.19 -5.89 -0.75
CA GLU A 22 -7.22 -4.51 -0.24
C GLU A 22 -6.07 -3.68 -0.81
N ILE A 23 -4.90 -4.31 -0.97
CA ILE A 23 -3.76 -3.69 -1.68
C ILE A 23 -4.17 -3.36 -3.11
N GLN A 24 -4.71 -4.34 -3.84
CA GLN A 24 -5.10 -4.18 -5.22
C GLN A 24 -6.16 -3.08 -5.38
N ALA A 25 -7.20 -3.09 -4.55
CA ALA A 25 -8.24 -2.08 -4.55
C ALA A 25 -7.72 -0.66 -4.23
N THR A 26 -6.69 -0.56 -3.40
CA THR A 26 -6.02 0.71 -3.07
C THR A 26 -5.13 1.20 -4.20
N LEU A 27 -4.42 0.31 -4.89
CA LEU A 27 -3.58 0.66 -6.04
C LEU A 27 -4.40 1.01 -7.28
N ASP A 28 -5.55 0.37 -7.49
CA ASP A 28 -6.41 0.57 -8.67
C ASP A 28 -7.22 1.86 -8.58
N ALA A 29 -7.74 2.19 -7.39
CA ALA A 29 -8.54 3.38 -7.14
C ALA A 29 -8.20 4.01 -5.79
N PRO A 30 -7.02 4.65 -5.66
CA PRO A 30 -6.62 5.33 -4.44
C PRO A 30 -7.42 6.62 -4.24
N ASP A 31 -7.72 6.94 -2.98
CA ASP A 31 -8.24 8.27 -2.60
C ASP A 31 -7.13 9.32 -2.66
N TYR A 32 -5.88 8.89 -2.44
CA TYR A 32 -4.70 9.74 -2.59
C TYR A 32 -3.54 8.93 -3.17
N LEU A 33 -2.84 9.53 -4.14
CA LEU A 33 -1.61 9.00 -4.72
C LEU A 33 -0.57 10.12 -4.79
N GLY A 34 0.60 9.89 -4.21
CA GLY A 34 1.66 10.89 -4.16
C GLY A 34 3.06 10.32 -3.99
N PRO A 35 4.09 11.18 -4.12
CA PRO A 35 5.46 10.79 -3.81
C PRO A 35 5.64 10.56 -2.30
N SER A 36 6.54 9.65 -1.97
CA SER A 36 7.04 9.36 -0.62
C SER A 36 8.58 9.53 -0.60
N PHE A 37 9.20 9.32 0.56
CA PHE A 37 10.64 9.48 0.75
C PHE A 37 11.45 8.59 -0.22
N GLU A 38 12.56 9.10 -0.75
CA GLU A 38 13.50 8.36 -1.64
C GLU A 38 12.86 7.66 -2.85
N LYS A 39 12.24 8.42 -3.77
CA LYS A 39 11.65 7.91 -5.03
C LYS A 39 10.54 6.87 -4.86
N ARG A 40 10.04 6.69 -3.64
CA ARG A 40 8.88 5.84 -3.35
C ARG A 40 7.61 6.59 -3.69
N TRP A 41 6.55 5.84 -3.88
CA TRP A 41 5.19 6.33 -4.00
C TRP A 41 4.39 5.83 -2.81
N LEU A 42 3.38 6.59 -2.42
CA LEU A 42 2.39 6.16 -1.48
C LEU A 42 0.99 6.28 -2.08
N ALA A 43 0.18 5.26 -1.85
CA ALA A 43 -1.25 5.25 -2.15
C ALA A 43 -2.01 5.12 -0.83
N ARG A 44 -3.08 5.89 -0.68
CA ARG A 44 -3.99 5.79 0.46
C ARG A 44 -5.40 5.51 -0.01
N LYS A 45 -6.11 4.71 0.77
CA LYS A 45 -7.54 4.48 0.58
C LYS A 45 -8.24 4.25 1.90
N GLN A 46 -9.41 4.84 2.06
CA GLN A 46 -10.32 4.56 3.15
C GLN A 46 -10.92 3.16 2.94
N VAL A 47 -10.67 2.26 3.89
CA VAL A 47 -11.29 0.93 3.95
C VAL A 47 -12.05 0.87 5.28
N ASP A 48 -13.38 0.84 5.18
CA ASP A 48 -14.30 1.02 6.30
C ASP A 48 -13.97 2.28 7.12
N LYS A 49 -13.52 2.09 8.36
CA LYS A 49 -13.21 3.15 9.34
C LYS A 49 -11.72 3.47 9.45
N ARG A 50 -10.88 2.86 8.62
CA ARG A 50 -9.42 3.00 8.67
C ARG A 50 -8.88 3.40 7.30
N THR A 51 -7.75 4.09 7.30
CA THR A 51 -7.05 4.44 6.06
C THR A 51 -5.92 3.45 5.84
N LEU A 52 -5.96 2.69 4.75
CA LEU A 52 -4.84 1.86 4.31
C LEU A 52 -3.83 2.73 3.60
N GLU A 53 -2.58 2.73 4.05
CA GLU A 53 -1.46 3.35 3.34
C GLU A 53 -0.51 2.27 2.82
N ILE A 54 -0.16 2.39 1.54
CA ILE A 54 0.71 1.46 0.82
C ILE A 54 1.89 2.25 0.28
N ILE A 55 3.10 1.82 0.65
CA ILE A 55 4.34 2.38 0.13
C ILE A 55 4.92 1.42 -0.89
N PHE A 56 5.23 1.91 -2.08
CA PHE A 56 5.66 1.09 -3.20
C PHE A 56 6.63 1.81 -4.12
N TRP A 57 7.36 1.03 -4.93
CA TRP A 57 8.05 1.54 -6.11
C TRP A 57 7.19 1.33 -7.34
N ARG A 58 7.13 2.37 -8.18
CA ARG A 58 6.45 2.34 -9.46
C ARG A 58 7.47 2.11 -10.57
N HIS A 59 7.51 0.88 -11.10
CA HIS A 59 8.30 0.56 -12.28
C HIS A 59 7.44 0.67 -13.54
N ARG A 60 8.06 0.60 -14.72
CA ARG A 60 7.34 0.69 -16.00
C ARG A 60 6.39 -0.48 -16.25
N THR A 61 6.70 -1.67 -15.73
CA THR A 61 5.98 -2.92 -16.01
C THR A 61 5.25 -3.50 -14.79
N HIS A 62 5.62 -3.08 -13.59
CA HIS A 62 5.09 -3.61 -12.34
C HIS A 62 5.15 -2.57 -11.22
N ILE A 63 4.37 -2.81 -10.17
CA ILE A 63 4.48 -2.14 -8.87
C ILE A 63 5.14 -3.11 -7.90
N GLN A 64 6.14 -2.63 -7.16
CA GLN A 64 6.75 -3.40 -6.07
C GLN A 64 6.34 -2.79 -4.73
N VAL A 65 5.51 -3.50 -3.97
CA VAL A 65 5.03 -3.10 -2.64
C VAL A 65 6.11 -3.34 -1.60
N ILE A 66 6.49 -2.27 -0.91
CA ILE A 66 7.56 -2.27 0.11
C ILE A 66 6.95 -2.53 1.49
N THR A 67 5.82 -1.90 1.80
CA THR A 67 5.08 -2.10 3.04
C THR A 67 3.64 -1.58 2.90
N ALA A 68 2.74 -2.10 3.74
CA ALA A 68 1.40 -1.58 3.93
C ALA A 68 1.06 -1.50 5.43
N TYR A 69 0.26 -0.51 5.81
CA TYR A 69 -0.20 -0.33 7.19
C TYR A 69 -1.50 0.48 7.25
N TRP A 70 -2.26 0.25 8.32
CA TRP A 70 -3.39 1.08 8.69
C TRP A 70 -2.88 2.36 9.35
N GLN A 71 -3.31 3.53 8.89
CA GLN A 71 -3.08 4.77 9.62
C GLN A 71 -3.86 4.72 10.93
N GLU A 72 -3.20 5.10 12.02
CA GLU A 72 -3.87 5.29 13.29
C GLU A 72 -4.77 6.53 13.20
N PRO A 73 -5.96 6.51 13.81
CA PRO A 73 -6.73 7.72 13.97
C PRO A 73 -5.89 8.75 14.75
N PRO A 74 -5.97 10.05 14.41
CA PRO A 74 -5.33 11.07 15.22
C PRO A 74 -5.83 10.94 16.67
N ALA A 75 -4.89 10.89 17.60
CA ALA A 75 -5.13 10.83 19.05
C ALA A 75 -5.86 12.08 19.56
#